data_AF-A0A2E7SIM6-F1
#
_entry.id   AF-A0A2E7SIM6-F1
#
_cell.length_a   1.000
_cell.length_b   1.000
_cell.length_c   1.000
_cell.angle_alpha   90.00
_cell.angle_beta   90.00
_cell.angle_gamma   90.00
#
_symmetry.space_group_name_H-M   'P 1'
#
loop_
_entity.id
_entity.type
_entity.pdbx_description
1 polymer ?
#
loop_
_entity_poly.entity_id
_entity_poly.type
_entity_poly.pdbx_seq_one_letter_code
_entity_poly.pdbx_strand_id
1 'polypeptide(L)'
;MIEDTIKWFFKPDSVFATERLAHGEWAIIPSLLKNSLKRALFIAPGLYVCDIKGKQLVAASVLGSLGVSLSLVAYFLMTPDYTTDLCGE
;
A
#
# COMPACT_ATOMS: atom_id res chain seq x y z
N MET A 1 11.14 1.85 -20.06
CA MET A 1 12.26 1.29 -19.27
C MET A 1 12.76 2.12 -18.08
N ILE A 2 12.37 3.38 -17.88
CA ILE A 2 12.37 4.03 -16.54
C ILE A 2 10.95 4.45 -16.20
N GLU A 3 10.28 5.01 -17.19
CA GLU A 3 8.85 5.33 -17.13
C GLU A 3 7.99 4.12 -16.76
N ASP A 4 8.26 2.93 -17.31
CA ASP A 4 7.55 1.69 -16.93
C ASP A 4 7.81 1.29 -15.48
N THR A 5 9.02 1.52 -14.96
CA THR A 5 9.39 1.22 -13.57
C THR A 5 8.68 2.18 -12.61
N ILE A 6 8.63 3.47 -12.97
CA ILE A 6 7.91 4.50 -12.23
C ILE A 6 6.41 4.21 -12.27
N LYS A 7 5.84 3.97 -13.46
CA LYS A 7 4.43 3.58 -13.62
C LYS A 7 4.12 2.31 -12.84
N TRP A 8 4.98 1.31 -12.87
CA TRP A 8 4.84 0.09 -12.08
C TRP A 8 4.91 0.34 -10.57
N PHE A 9 5.74 1.28 -10.12
CA PHE A 9 5.90 1.60 -8.69
C PHE A 9 4.71 2.42 -8.16
N PHE A 10 4.21 3.39 -8.94
CA PHE A 10 3.14 4.31 -8.57
C PHE A 10 1.74 3.89 -9.02
N LYS A 11 1.59 2.74 -9.70
CA LYS A 11 0.26 2.23 -10.06
C LYS A 11 -0.58 2.10 -8.78
N PRO A 12 -1.81 2.66 -8.75
CA PRO A 12 -2.69 2.61 -7.58
C PRO A 12 -3.27 1.20 -7.33
N ASP A 13 -2.58 0.13 -7.73
CA ASP A 13 -2.94 -1.27 -7.51
C ASP A 13 -3.20 -1.55 -6.02
N SER A 14 -2.61 -0.78 -5.10
CA SER A 14 -2.85 -0.97 -3.67
C SER A 14 -4.26 -0.60 -3.24
N VAL A 15 -4.87 0.39 -3.88
CA VAL A 15 -6.20 0.89 -3.50
C VAL A 15 -7.26 -0.09 -4.01
N PHE A 16 -7.22 -0.44 -5.29
CA PHE A 16 -8.05 -1.48 -5.89
C PHE A 16 -7.92 -2.84 -5.20
N ALA A 17 -6.70 -3.22 -4.82
CA ALA A 17 -6.46 -4.46 -4.10
C ALA A 17 -7.10 -4.45 -2.70
N THR A 18 -7.14 -3.30 -2.06
CA THR A 18 -7.69 -3.18 -0.70
C THR A 18 -9.22 -3.15 -0.73
N GLU A 19 -9.81 -2.52 -1.75
CA GLU A 19 -11.25 -2.60 -2.04
C GLU A 19 -11.66 -4.06 -2.30
N ARG A 20 -10.99 -4.76 -3.23
CA ARG A 20 -11.29 -6.17 -3.54
C ARG A 20 -11.15 -7.09 -2.32
N LEU A 21 -10.15 -6.87 -1.47
CA LEU A 21 -10.03 -7.61 -0.21
C LEU A 21 -11.21 -7.33 0.73
N ALA A 22 -11.63 -6.06 0.86
CA ALA A 22 -12.77 -5.69 1.71
C ALA A 22 -14.09 -6.31 1.21
N HIS A 23 -14.22 -6.55 -0.11
CA HIS A 23 -15.34 -7.24 -0.73
C HIS A 23 -15.22 -8.78 -0.69
N GLY A 24 -14.17 -9.32 -0.04
CA GLY A 24 -14.01 -10.76 0.19
C GLY A 24 -13.16 -11.50 -0.85
N GLU A 25 -12.46 -10.80 -1.75
CA GLU A 25 -11.58 -11.44 -2.74
C GLU A 25 -10.16 -11.67 -2.18
N TRP A 26 -9.95 -12.84 -1.59
CA TRP A 26 -8.68 -13.24 -0.98
C TRP A 26 -7.55 -13.54 -1.99
N ALA A 27 -7.85 -13.67 -3.28
CA ALA A 27 -6.84 -13.90 -4.33
C ALA A 27 -5.85 -12.72 -4.49
N ILE A 28 -6.15 -11.57 -3.89
CA ILE A 28 -5.40 -10.32 -4.03
C ILE A 28 -4.29 -10.16 -2.97
N ILE A 29 -4.23 -11.04 -1.96
CA ILE A 29 -3.21 -11.00 -0.88
C ILE A 29 -1.77 -10.83 -1.41
N PRO A 30 -1.31 -11.54 -2.47
CA PRO A 30 0.04 -11.36 -2.99
C PRO A 30 0.29 -9.95 -3.52
N SER A 31 -0.72 -9.32 -4.13
CA SER A 31 -0.65 -7.94 -4.61
C SER A 31 -0.57 -6.94 -3.44
N LEU A 32 -1.33 -7.17 -2.37
CA LEU A 32 -1.26 -6.35 -1.14
C LEU A 32 0.10 -6.45 -0.46
N LEU A 33 0.69 -7.64 -0.40
CA LEU A 33 2.03 -7.83 0.16
C LEU A 33 3.09 -7.10 -0.68
N LYS A 34 3.01 -7.23 -2.01
CA LYS A 34 3.89 -6.50 -2.95
C LYS A 34 3.77 -4.99 -2.77
N ASN A 35 2.55 -4.47 -2.62
CA ASN A 35 2.32 -3.04 -2.42
C ASN A 35 2.75 -2.54 -1.05
N SER A 36 2.60 -3.38 0.00
CA SER A 36 3.12 -3.07 1.33
C SER A 36 4.65 -3.02 1.34
N LEU A 37 5.32 -3.90 0.59
CA LEU A 37 6.78 -3.84 0.44
C LEU A 37 7.23 -2.56 -0.27
N LYS A 38 6.57 -2.18 -1.38
CA LYS A 38 6.85 -0.91 -2.08
C LYS A 38 6.70 0.28 -1.14
N ARG A 39 5.62 0.31 -0.36
CA ARG A 39 5.34 1.39 0.59
C ARG A 39 6.38 1.44 1.71
N ALA A 40 6.78 0.31 2.27
CA ALA A 40 7.85 0.25 3.26
C ALA A 40 9.18 0.79 2.69
N LEU A 41 9.54 0.42 1.46
CA LEU A 41 10.72 0.96 0.78
C LEU A 41 10.63 2.46 0.50
N PHE A 42 9.42 2.98 0.26
CA PHE A 42 9.17 4.40 0.05
C PHE A 42 9.22 5.22 1.36
N ILE A 43 8.80 4.64 2.48
CA ILE A 43 8.85 5.27 3.82
C ILE A 43 10.29 5.35 4.34
N ALA A 44 11.11 4.32 4.06
CA ALA A 44 12.46 4.18 4.60
C ALA A 44 13.37 5.42 4.43
N PRO A 45 13.45 6.07 3.25
CA PRO A 45 14.23 7.30 3.08
C PRO A 45 13.77 8.44 4.00
N GLY A 46 12.45 8.63 4.17
CA GLY A 46 11.91 9.66 5.06
C GLY A 46 12.30 9.42 6.52
N LEU A 47 12.24 8.17 6.98
CA LEU A 47 12.68 7.81 8.32
C LEU A 47 14.19 8.00 8.50
N TYR A 48 14.99 7.70 7.47
CA TYR A 48 16.43 7.91 7.51
C TYR A 48 16.81 9.40 7.66
N VAL A 49 16.08 10.30 6.99
CA VAL A 49 16.25 11.75 7.14
C VAL A 49 15.94 12.21 8.57
N CYS A 50 15.00 11.54 9.25
CA CYS A 50 14.68 11.76 10.66
C CYS A 50 15.67 11.09 11.64
N ASP A 51 16.84 10.66 11.17
CA ASP A 51 17.89 9.96 11.93
C ASP A 51 17.47 8.60 12.53
N ILE A 52 16.36 8.02 12.06
CA ILE A 52 15.93 6.67 12.45
C ILE A 52 16.70 5.66 11.59
N LYS A 53 17.50 4.80 12.24
CA LYS A 53 18.47 3.92 11.56
C LYS A 53 18.39 2.46 12.00
N GLY A 54 19.03 1.59 11.23
CA GLY A 54 19.18 0.17 11.55
C GLY A 54 17.84 -0.55 11.71
N LYS A 55 17.69 -1.29 12.82
CA LYS A 55 16.49 -2.09 13.10
C LYS A 55 15.22 -1.24 13.25
N GLN A 56 15.35 -0.01 13.75
CA GLN A 56 14.21 0.90 13.95
C GLN A 56 13.65 1.37 12.61
N LEU A 57 14.52 1.64 11.63
CA LEU A 57 14.10 2.02 10.28
C LEU A 57 13.28 0.92 9.63
N VAL A 58 13.75 -0.33 9.71
CA VAL A 58 13.03 -1.49 9.15
C VAL A 58 11.69 -1.67 9.86
N ALA A 59 11.68 -1.67 11.20
CA ALA A 59 10.46 -1.85 11.98
C ALA A 59 9.43 -0.74 11.71
N ALA A 60 9.85 0.53 11.74
CA ALA A 60 8.97 1.67 11.50
C ALA A 60 8.46 1.71 10.05
N SER A 61 9.27 1.32 9.06
CA SER A 61 8.82 1.22 7.66
C SER A 61 7.75 0.15 7.48
N VAL A 62 7.92 -1.02 8.11
CA VAL A 62 6.96 -2.13 8.05
C VAL A 62 5.68 -1.77 8.80
N LEU A 63 5.80 -1.29 10.04
CA LEU A 63 4.63 -0.90 10.86
C LEU A 63 3.85 0.25 10.24
N GLY A 64 4.54 1.26 9.69
CA GLY A 64 3.92 2.36 8.96
C GLY A 64 3.15 1.85 7.74
N SER A 65 3.74 0.91 6.98
CA SER A 65 3.03 0.31 5.85
C SER A 65 1.78 -0.47 6.28
N LEU A 66 1.87 -1.26 7.34
CA LEU A 66 0.74 -2.03 7.88
C LEU A 66 -0.38 -1.11 8.37
N GLY A 67 -0.03 -0.03 9.07
CA GLY A 67 -1.00 0.96 9.57
C GLY A 67 -1.81 1.59 8.43
N VAL A 68 -1.15 2.02 7.35
CA VAL A 68 -1.85 2.60 6.19
C VAL A 68 -2.71 1.56 5.46
N SER A 69 -2.26 0.31 5.37
CA SER A 69 -3.07 -0.76 4.75
C SER A 69 -4.31 -1.07 5.60
N LEU A 70 -4.17 -1.17 6.92
CA LEU A 70 -5.31 -1.40 7.82
C LEU A 70 -6.30 -0.23 7.81
N SER A 71 -5.82 1.02 7.77
CA SER A 71 -6.70 2.18 7.70
C SER A 71 -7.49 2.21 6.40
N LEU A 72 -6.89 1.80 5.27
CA LEU A 72 -7.59 1.67 4.00
C LEU A 72 -8.63 0.54 4.04
N VAL A 73 -8.29 -0.64 4.56
CA VAL A 73 -9.26 -1.74 4.73
C VAL A 73 -10.44 -1.28 5.57
N ALA A 74 -10.18 -0.67 6.73
CA ALA A 74 -11.21 -0.18 7.62
C ALA A 74 -12.11 0.87 6.94
N TYR A 75 -11.51 1.78 6.17
CA TYR A 75 -12.25 2.79 5.40
C TYR A 75 -13.23 2.15 4.39
N PHE A 76 -12.80 1.15 3.62
CA PHE A 76 -13.69 0.45 2.67
C PHE A 76 -14.77 -0.36 3.37
N LEU A 77 -14.48 -0.97 4.52
CA LEU A 77 -15.50 -1.66 5.32
C LEU A 77 -16.56 -0.70 5.86
N MET A 78 -16.17 0.53 6.21
CA MET A 78 -17.09 1.58 6.68
C MET A 78 -17.82 2.29 5.53
N THR A 79 -17.32 2.18 4.31
CA THR A 79 -17.83 2.89 3.13
C THR A 79 -18.02 1.92 1.96
N PRO A 80 -18.95 0.96 2.07
CA PRO A 80 -19.10 -0.14 1.11
C PRO A 80 -19.54 0.32 -0.29
N ASP A 81 -20.16 1.49 -0.40
CA ASP A 81 -20.59 2.08 -1.68
C ASP A 81 -19.47 2.87 -2.38
N TYR A 82 -18.33 3.07 -1.72
CA TYR A 82 -17.21 3.81 -2.29
C TYR A 82 -16.37 2.89 -3.17
N THR A 83 -16.47 3.09 -4.48
CA THR A 83 -15.62 2.38 -5.45
C THR A 83 -14.40 3.20 -5.82
N THR A 84 -13.26 2.52 -5.98
CA THR A 84 -12.02 3.16 -6.45
C THR A 84 -11.84 3.08 -7.95
N ASP A 85 -12.85 2.57 -8.69
CA ASP A 85 -12.99 2.71 -10.13
C ASP A 85 -13.20 4.18 -10.53
N LEU A 86 -12.13 4.95 -10.40
CA LEU A 86 -11.94 6.23 -11.08
C LEU A 86 -11.44 6.03 -12.52
N CYS A 87 -11.09 4.79 -12.87
CA CYS A 87 -10.88 4.32 -14.23
C CYS A 87 -12.08 3.46 -14.60
N GLY A 88 -13.19 4.07 -15.04
CA GLY A 88 -14.26 3.29 -15.67
C GLY A 88 -13.68 2.55 -16.86
N GLU A 89 -13.64 1.22 -16.76
CA GLU A 89 -13.18 0.22 -17.76
C GLU A 89 -11.74 0.33 -18.29
#